data_AF-A0A5E4IL49-F1
#
_entry.id   AF-A0A5E4IL49-F1
#
_cell.length_a   1.000
_cell.length_b   1.000
_cell.length_c   1.000
_cell.angle_alpha   90.00
_cell.angle_beta   90.00
_cell.angle_gamma   90.00
#
_symmetry.space_group_name_H-M   'P 1'
#
loop_
_entity.id
_entity.type
_entity.pdbx_description
1 polymer ?
#
loop_
_entity_poly.entity_id
_entity_poly.type
_entity_poly.pdbx_seq_one_letter_code
_entity_poly.pdbx_strand_id
1 'polypeptide(L)'
;MMPMNLIPSAIGGIPALLQGASFIETGQPVQGGFRDVWTGSLAGGQSWEWYALAAIMLTFFAALLMYMFSIIMQSDSMKKWAQRNFIEVLASVLIVVLLMGIVSGVIASVGVLTETMAHDYHFDLTVIAMGKNPQSPFDLTYAFLSKQIGCEKKYFMYSYWANYAVEFVEKSTIGTVWGEPISGWPLAPSTNLFHSINHSISYLLIGQYLMWHLLWFCEHTMFVFFLPLGIVLRTFPLTRGVGAFLMALAIGMFLILPLTFSLQIVLYTRGLPQTASSTSSVTGCAIQPVSADMSALVQEQCNNGEASTVGAQVYEYLKNRDKSIGMGERLKAELTMLTFIPFWFALAAVMTLTAVRAMAQLFGTDTQELGRGMFKLL
;
A
#
# COMPACT_ATOMS: atom_id res chain seq x y z
N MET A 1 -21.05 34.26 -40.06
CA MET A 1 -21.31 33.31 -38.97
C MET A 1 -19.96 32.88 -38.39
N MET A 2 -19.56 33.49 -37.29
CA MET A 2 -18.37 33.12 -36.51
C MET A 2 -18.87 32.48 -35.20
N PRO A 3 -18.35 31.33 -34.76
CA PRO A 3 -18.69 30.83 -33.44
C PRO A 3 -17.84 31.55 -32.39
N MET A 4 -18.54 32.29 -31.53
CA MET A 4 -18.11 32.73 -30.21
C MET A 4 -17.83 31.51 -29.33
N ASN A 5 -16.60 31.36 -28.86
CA ASN A 5 -16.26 30.52 -27.71
C ASN A 5 -15.48 31.39 -26.71
N LEU A 6 -16.21 32.02 -25.80
CA LEU A 6 -15.68 32.72 -24.63
C LEU A 6 -16.52 32.34 -23.42
N ILE A 7 -16.13 31.26 -22.75
CA ILE A 7 -16.46 31.04 -21.33
C ILE A 7 -15.15 30.61 -20.65
N PRO A 8 -14.55 31.47 -19.81
CA PRO A 8 -13.35 31.09 -19.07
C PRO A 8 -13.73 30.14 -17.93
N SER A 9 -13.23 28.92 -18.02
CA SER A 9 -13.31 27.86 -17.01
C SER A 9 -12.42 28.21 -15.80
N ALA A 10 -12.98 28.92 -14.81
CA ALA A 10 -12.27 29.28 -13.57
C ALA A 10 -12.64 28.40 -12.35
N ILE A 11 -13.32 27.27 -12.55
CA ILE A 11 -13.68 26.33 -11.47
C ILE A 11 -13.26 24.91 -11.89
N GLY A 12 -11.94 24.69 -12.00
CA GLY A 12 -11.33 23.45 -12.50
C GLY A 12 -10.87 22.48 -11.41
N GLY A 13 -11.48 22.49 -10.22
CA GLY A 13 -10.97 21.72 -9.06
C GLY A 13 -11.70 20.41 -8.73
N ILE A 14 -12.86 20.13 -9.32
CA ILE A 14 -13.73 19.00 -8.91
C ILE A 14 -13.67 17.74 -9.82
N PRO A 15 -13.21 17.76 -11.10
CA PRO A 15 -13.32 16.55 -11.93
C PRO A 15 -12.38 15.39 -11.54
N ALA A 16 -11.34 15.63 -10.75
CA ALA A 16 -10.38 14.60 -10.35
C ALA A 16 -10.98 13.55 -9.38
N LEU A 17 -11.93 13.94 -8.52
CA LEU A 17 -12.58 13.00 -7.59
C LEU A 17 -13.58 12.07 -8.29
N LEU A 18 -14.21 12.51 -9.38
CA LEU A 18 -15.16 11.69 -10.15
C LEU A 18 -14.47 10.76 -11.16
N GLN A 19 -13.25 11.08 -11.61
CA GLN A 19 -12.46 10.18 -12.47
C GLN A 19 -11.90 8.95 -11.74
N GLY A 20 -11.90 8.93 -10.40
CA GLY A 20 -11.50 7.76 -9.63
C GLY A 20 -12.46 6.56 -9.74
N ALA A 21 -13.73 6.79 -10.11
CA ALA A 21 -14.74 5.72 -10.17
C ALA A 21 -14.62 4.83 -11.43
N SER A 22 -14.11 5.35 -12.54
CA SER A 22 -13.85 4.55 -13.76
C SER A 22 -12.56 3.72 -13.70
N PHE A 23 -11.85 3.74 -12.56
CA PHE A 23 -10.52 3.15 -12.41
C PHE A 23 -10.52 1.64 -12.11
N ILE A 24 -11.68 1.09 -11.73
CA ILE A 24 -11.80 -0.29 -11.25
C ILE A 24 -11.58 -1.34 -12.36
N GLU A 25 -11.71 -0.98 -13.64
CA GLU A 25 -11.86 -1.98 -14.70
C GLU A 25 -10.57 -2.35 -15.46
N THR A 26 -9.54 -1.49 -15.48
CA THR A 26 -8.37 -1.72 -16.37
C THR A 26 -7.12 -2.26 -15.68
N GLY A 27 -7.01 -2.20 -14.34
CA GLY A 27 -5.88 -2.76 -13.58
C GLY A 27 -4.49 -2.21 -13.97
N GLN A 28 -4.44 -1.19 -14.82
CA GLN A 28 -3.21 -0.52 -15.24
C GLN A 28 -2.96 0.64 -14.28
N PRO A 29 -1.81 0.70 -13.59
CA PRO A 29 -1.47 1.83 -12.74
C PRO A 29 -1.44 3.13 -13.56
N VAL A 30 -2.01 4.22 -13.04
CA VAL A 30 -1.92 5.55 -13.66
C VAL A 30 -0.45 5.87 -13.85
N GLN A 31 -0.01 6.16 -15.08
CA GLN A 31 1.40 6.50 -15.36
C GLN A 31 1.85 7.86 -14.80
N GLY A 32 0.99 8.56 -14.06
CA GLY A 32 1.30 9.76 -13.29
C GLY A 32 1.49 9.44 -11.80
N GLY A 33 2.53 8.67 -11.48
CA GLY A 33 2.88 8.32 -10.10
C GLY A 33 3.45 9.51 -9.32
N PHE A 34 3.53 9.36 -7.99
CA PHE A 34 4.15 10.21 -6.96
C PHE A 34 4.91 11.46 -7.43
N ARG A 35 5.87 11.32 -8.35
CA ARG A 35 6.59 12.43 -8.97
C ARG A 35 5.66 13.54 -9.47
N ASP A 36 4.48 13.24 -10.00
CA ASP A 36 3.55 14.26 -10.51
C ASP A 36 2.85 15.07 -9.40
N VAL A 37 2.71 14.51 -8.19
CA VAL A 37 2.26 15.23 -6.98
C VAL A 37 3.34 16.20 -6.49
N TRP A 38 4.61 15.84 -6.67
CA TRP A 38 5.76 16.61 -6.19
C TRP A 38 6.30 17.62 -7.19
N THR A 39 6.41 17.25 -8.47
CA THR A 39 6.94 18.10 -9.55
C THR A 39 5.85 18.91 -10.26
N GLY A 40 4.61 18.89 -9.75
CA GLY A 40 3.50 19.66 -10.30
C GLY A 40 3.16 19.22 -11.72
N SER A 41 2.79 17.95 -11.93
CA SER A 41 2.36 17.44 -13.26
C SER A 41 0.93 16.89 -13.28
N LEU A 42 0.27 16.74 -12.13
CA LEU A 42 -1.16 16.41 -12.11
C LEU A 42 -2.01 17.60 -12.63
N ALA A 43 -2.45 17.49 -13.88
CA ALA A 43 -3.57 18.20 -14.53
C ALA A 43 -3.63 19.74 -14.42
N GLY A 44 -2.51 20.42 -14.18
CA GLY A 44 -2.44 21.88 -14.00
C GLY A 44 -1.26 22.34 -13.13
N GLY A 45 -0.62 21.39 -12.44
CA GLY A 45 0.81 21.43 -12.22
C GLY A 45 1.33 22.26 -11.05
N GLN A 46 0.63 22.25 -9.92
CA GLN A 46 1.11 22.90 -8.70
C GLN A 46 1.31 21.88 -7.60
N SER A 47 2.53 21.86 -7.03
CA SER A 47 2.92 21.01 -5.91
C SER A 47 2.05 21.34 -4.68
N TRP A 48 1.88 20.36 -3.78
CA TRP A 48 1.16 20.58 -2.51
C TRP A 48 1.73 21.76 -1.70
N GLU A 49 3.01 22.05 -1.90
CA GLU A 49 3.72 23.19 -1.34
C GLU A 49 3.02 24.50 -1.66
N TRP A 50 2.54 24.65 -2.91
CA TRP A 50 1.78 25.83 -3.31
C TRP A 50 0.47 25.95 -2.54
N TYR A 51 -0.29 24.87 -2.38
CA TYR A 51 -1.54 24.91 -1.61
C TYR A 51 -1.28 25.24 -0.13
N ALA A 52 -0.21 24.72 0.46
CA ALA A 52 0.20 25.05 1.82
C ALA A 52 0.60 26.54 1.95
N LEU A 53 1.40 27.05 1.01
CA LEU A 53 1.79 28.47 0.97
C LEU A 53 0.59 29.38 0.73
N ALA A 54 -0.33 29.01 -0.16
CA ALA A 54 -1.56 29.75 -0.42
C ALA A 54 -2.45 29.80 0.83
N ALA A 55 -2.59 28.69 1.56
CA ALA A 55 -3.31 28.65 2.82
C ALA A 55 -2.65 29.55 3.88
N ILE A 56 -1.32 29.54 3.99
CA ILE A 56 -0.57 30.45 4.88
C ILE A 56 -0.81 31.91 4.48
N MET A 57 -0.72 32.25 3.20
CA MET A 57 -0.93 33.62 2.72
C MET A 57 -2.36 34.10 3.00
N LEU A 58 -3.36 33.24 2.78
CA LEU A 58 -4.75 33.54 3.06
C LEU A 58 -5.00 33.77 4.56
N THR A 59 -4.40 32.94 5.41
CA THR A 59 -4.52 33.06 6.87
C THR A 59 -3.79 34.29 7.41
N PHE A 60 -2.62 34.61 6.86
CA PHE A 60 -1.90 35.84 7.16
C PHE A 60 -2.69 37.08 6.76
N PHE A 61 -3.27 37.07 5.55
CA PHE A 61 -4.12 38.16 5.07
C PHE A 61 -5.36 38.36 5.95
N ALA A 62 -6.02 37.27 6.36
CA ALA A 62 -7.14 37.34 7.29
C ALA A 62 -6.74 37.94 8.65
N ALA A 63 -5.57 37.57 9.18
CA ALA A 63 -5.05 38.13 10.43
C ALA A 63 -4.76 39.64 10.30
N LEU A 64 -4.21 40.08 9.17
CA LEU A 64 -3.98 41.51 8.89
C LEU A 64 -5.28 42.31 8.81
N LEU A 65 -6.30 41.78 8.12
CA LEU A 65 -7.61 42.41 8.04
C LEU A 65 -8.25 42.57 9.43
N MET A 66 -8.17 41.53 10.27
CA MET A 66 -8.66 41.59 11.65
C MET A 66 -7.90 42.60 12.51
N TYR A 67 -6.60 42.77 12.28
CA TYR A 67 -5.82 43.82 12.94
C TYR A 67 -6.28 45.21 12.54
N MET A 68 -6.46 45.48 11.24
CA MET A 68 -6.96 46.77 10.75
C MET A 68 -8.37 47.06 11.28
N PHE A 69 -9.24 46.06 11.30
CA PHE A 69 -10.58 46.18 11.86
C PHE A 69 -10.57 46.48 13.36
N SER A 70 -9.62 45.91 14.12
CA SER A 70 -9.48 46.19 15.55
C SER A 70 -9.14 47.66 15.83
N ILE A 71 -8.38 48.30 14.94
CA ILE A 71 -8.03 49.72 15.04
C ILE A 71 -9.27 50.59 14.77
N ILE A 72 -10.05 50.26 13.74
CA ILE A 72 -11.30 50.97 13.40
C ILE A 72 -12.29 50.92 14.57
N MET A 73 -12.44 49.75 15.20
CA MET A 73 -13.32 49.53 16.34
C MET A 73 -12.76 50.05 17.68
N GLN A 74 -11.50 50.52 17.71
CA GLN A 74 -10.77 50.90 18.93
C GLN A 74 -10.86 49.87 20.06
N SER A 75 -10.90 48.58 19.71
CA SER A 75 -11.05 47.49 20.69
C SER A 75 -9.71 46.86 21.04
N ASP A 76 -9.22 47.10 22.25
CA ASP A 76 -7.98 46.50 22.76
C ASP A 76 -8.04 44.96 22.81
N SER A 77 -9.23 44.41 23.04
CA SER A 77 -9.45 42.96 23.06
C SER A 77 -9.22 42.34 21.67
N MET A 78 -9.75 42.97 20.61
CA MET A 78 -9.52 42.52 19.24
C MET A 78 -8.06 42.70 18.83
N LYS A 79 -7.40 43.78 19.25
CA LYS A 79 -5.98 44.01 18.98
C LYS A 79 -5.10 42.92 19.58
N LYS A 80 -5.30 42.58 20.87
CA LYS A 80 -4.59 41.49 21.55
C LYS A 80 -4.90 40.12 20.93
N TRP A 81 -6.12 39.91 20.46
CA TRP A 81 -6.50 38.71 19.73
C TRP A 81 -5.75 38.61 18.39
N ALA A 82 -5.73 39.68 17.59
CA ALA A 82 -5.02 39.71 16.31
C ALA A 82 -3.51 39.50 16.47
N GLN A 83 -2.88 40.12 17.49
CA GLN A 83 -1.46 39.92 17.80
C GLN A 83 -1.11 38.46 18.12
N ARG A 84 -1.98 37.76 18.86
CA ARG A 84 -1.77 36.32 19.15
C ARG A 84 -1.86 35.47 17.89
N ASN A 85 -2.85 35.71 17.04
CA ASN A 85 -2.97 35.00 15.77
C ASN A 85 -1.76 35.22 14.85
N PHE A 86 -1.16 36.41 14.85
CA PHE A 86 0.01 36.69 14.03
C PHE A 86 1.21 35.81 14.41
N ILE A 87 1.45 35.62 15.71
CA ILE A 87 2.51 34.72 16.21
C ILE A 87 2.22 33.27 15.80
N GLU A 88 0.95 32.86 15.80
CA GLU A 88 0.55 31.50 15.43
C GLU A 88 0.67 31.23 13.93
N VAL A 89 0.33 32.21 13.08
CA VAL A 89 0.56 32.13 11.64
C VAL A 89 2.06 32.02 11.35
N LEU A 90 2.89 32.82 12.04
CA LEU A 90 4.34 32.74 11.91
C LEU A 90 4.91 31.38 12.36
N ALA A 91 4.40 30.80 13.45
CA ALA A 91 4.74 29.45 13.85
C ALA A 91 4.33 28.40 12.79
N SER A 92 3.19 28.60 12.14
CA SER A 92 2.70 27.70 11.07
C SER A 92 3.59 27.77 9.83
N VAL A 93 4.08 28.96 9.46
CA VAL A 93 5.09 29.13 8.39
C VAL A 93 6.34 28.31 8.71
N LEU A 94 6.86 28.44 9.94
CA LEU A 94 8.07 27.73 10.36
C LEU A 94 7.87 26.21 10.33
N ILE A 95 6.70 25.72 10.78
CA ILE A 95 6.35 24.30 10.71
C ILE A 95 6.35 23.81 9.26
N VAL A 96 5.72 24.54 8.34
CA VAL A 96 5.64 24.14 6.93
C VAL A 96 7.03 24.12 6.26
N VAL A 97 7.88 25.12 6.52
CA VAL A 97 9.25 25.14 6.00
C VAL A 97 10.07 23.97 6.53
N LEU A 98 9.99 23.70 7.84
CA LEU A 98 10.66 22.54 8.45
C LEU A 98 10.16 21.22 7.87
N LEU A 99 8.85 21.12 7.61
CA LEU A 99 8.22 19.94 7.05
C LEU A 99 8.65 19.70 5.59
N MET A 100 8.76 20.75 4.77
CA MET A 100 9.37 20.64 3.42
C MET A 100 10.79 20.07 3.49
N GLY A 101 11.59 20.56 4.45
CA GLY A 101 12.94 20.05 4.70
C GLY A 101 12.97 18.57 5.11
N ILE A 102 12.12 18.17 6.06
CA ILE A 102 12.04 16.77 6.50
C ILE A 102 11.59 15.86 5.36
N VAL A 103 10.51 16.22 4.66
CA VAL A 103 9.96 15.35 3.62
C VAL A 103 10.95 15.17 2.47
N SER A 104 11.60 16.25 2.01
CA SER A 104 12.63 16.17 0.98
C SER A 104 13.82 15.30 1.42
N GLY A 105 14.26 15.41 2.68
CA GLY A 105 15.31 14.57 3.24
C GLY A 105 14.92 13.10 3.39
N VAL A 106 13.66 12.81 3.77
CA VAL A 106 13.14 11.44 3.85
C VAL A 106 13.06 10.81 2.47
N ILE A 107 12.55 11.53 1.46
CA ILE A 107 12.49 11.00 0.09
C ILE A 107 13.90 10.70 -0.43
N ALA A 108 14.86 11.60 -0.22
CA ALA A 108 16.24 11.38 -0.63
C ALA A 108 16.86 10.14 0.06
N SER A 109 16.67 10.00 1.37
CA SER A 109 17.24 8.87 2.11
C SER A 109 16.57 7.54 1.76
N VAL A 110 15.26 7.53 1.55
CA VAL A 110 14.52 6.36 1.07
C VAL A 110 14.91 5.99 -0.35
N GLY A 111 15.16 6.96 -1.23
CA GLY A 111 15.63 6.70 -2.60
C GLY A 111 16.93 5.90 -2.60
N VAL A 112 17.91 6.33 -1.79
CA VAL A 112 19.18 5.60 -1.60
C VAL A 112 18.94 4.20 -1.03
N LEU A 113 18.08 4.09 0.00
CA LEU A 113 17.76 2.80 0.61
C LEU A 113 17.12 1.84 -0.41
N THR A 114 16.20 2.34 -1.22
CA THR A 114 15.49 1.55 -2.25
C THR A 114 16.46 1.07 -3.33
N GLU A 115 17.38 1.93 -3.77
CA GLU A 115 18.42 1.57 -4.74
C GLU A 115 19.34 0.46 -4.20
N THR A 116 19.79 0.57 -2.94
CA THR A 116 20.62 -0.47 -2.32
C THR A 116 19.88 -1.81 -2.20
N MET A 117 18.59 -1.79 -1.86
CA MET A 117 17.78 -2.99 -1.75
C MET A 117 17.52 -3.64 -3.11
N ALA A 118 17.26 -2.83 -4.12
CA ALA A 118 17.02 -3.35 -5.45
C ALA A 118 18.28 -4.05 -6.01
N HIS A 119 19.47 -3.51 -5.69
CA HIS A 119 20.74 -4.15 -6.02
C HIS A 119 20.97 -5.47 -5.25
N ASP A 120 20.79 -5.47 -3.93
CA ASP A 120 21.14 -6.63 -3.08
C ASP A 120 20.21 -7.83 -3.24
N TYR A 121 18.93 -7.62 -3.55
CA TYR A 121 17.94 -8.71 -3.61
C TYR A 121 17.69 -9.25 -5.01
N HIS A 122 18.43 -8.80 -6.03
CA HIS A 122 18.14 -9.07 -7.45
C HIS A 122 16.64 -8.91 -7.74
N PHE A 123 16.00 -7.93 -7.10
CA PHE A 123 14.61 -7.66 -7.35
C PHE A 123 14.57 -7.24 -8.80
N ASP A 124 13.86 -8.01 -9.63
CA ASP A 124 13.83 -7.79 -11.06
C ASP A 124 13.13 -6.44 -11.31
N LEU A 125 13.95 -5.38 -11.28
CA LEU A 125 13.61 -3.99 -11.49
C LEU A 125 12.98 -3.80 -12.87
N THR A 126 13.08 -4.79 -13.77
CA THR A 126 12.34 -4.80 -15.03
C THR A 126 10.83 -4.83 -14.81
N VAL A 127 10.32 -5.37 -13.70
CA VAL A 127 8.88 -5.27 -13.36
C VAL A 127 8.55 -3.93 -12.71
N ILE A 128 9.53 -3.27 -12.10
CA ILE A 128 9.43 -1.86 -11.69
C ILE A 128 9.51 -0.95 -12.93
N ALA A 129 10.01 -1.45 -14.07
CA ALA A 129 10.18 -0.71 -15.30
C ALA A 129 8.93 -0.71 -16.19
N MET A 130 7.96 0.11 -15.80
CA MET A 130 7.39 1.08 -16.76
C MET A 130 8.37 2.25 -17.01
N GLY A 131 9.69 1.96 -17.04
CA GLY A 131 10.76 2.91 -17.36
C GLY A 131 11.08 3.99 -16.32
N LYS A 132 10.58 3.91 -15.09
CA LYS A 132 10.86 4.92 -14.05
C LYS A 132 11.61 4.29 -12.87
N ASN A 133 12.75 4.89 -12.50
CA ASN A 133 13.46 4.52 -11.27
C ASN A 133 12.50 4.68 -10.08
N PRO A 134 12.45 3.71 -9.14
CA PRO A 134 11.63 3.82 -7.94
C PRO A 134 12.20 4.95 -7.08
N GLN A 135 11.57 6.12 -7.14
CA GLN A 135 12.01 7.31 -6.40
C GLN A 135 11.21 7.51 -5.12
N SER A 136 10.09 6.80 -4.95
CA SER A 136 9.23 6.93 -3.78
C SER A 136 9.13 5.62 -2.99
N PRO A 137 8.94 5.70 -1.65
CA PRO A 137 8.66 4.51 -0.83
C PRO A 137 7.34 3.83 -1.22
N PHE A 138 6.40 4.60 -1.80
CA PHE A 138 5.13 4.08 -2.27
C PHE A 138 5.31 3.14 -3.46
N ASP A 139 6.17 3.49 -4.41
CA ASP A 139 6.44 2.66 -5.60
C ASP A 139 6.96 1.27 -5.21
N LEU A 140 7.91 1.22 -4.26
CA LEU A 140 8.43 -0.04 -3.74
C LEU A 140 7.32 -0.87 -3.08
N THR A 141 6.48 -0.22 -2.28
CA THR A 141 5.39 -0.86 -1.56
C THR A 141 4.33 -1.38 -2.53
N TYR A 142 3.93 -0.63 -3.56
CA TYR A 142 3.02 -1.10 -4.62
C TYR A 142 3.62 -2.24 -5.44
N ALA A 143 4.90 -2.17 -5.80
CA ALA A 143 5.55 -3.25 -6.52
C ALA A 143 5.50 -4.56 -5.71
N PHE A 144 5.72 -4.48 -4.40
CA PHE A 144 5.59 -5.62 -3.50
C PHE A 144 4.15 -6.13 -3.39
N LEU A 145 3.18 -5.27 -3.08
CA LEU A 145 1.77 -5.68 -2.94
C LEU A 145 1.20 -6.25 -4.25
N SER A 146 1.51 -5.66 -5.41
CA SER A 146 0.98 -6.14 -6.70
C SER A 146 1.49 -7.54 -7.02
N LYS A 147 2.77 -7.80 -6.74
CA LYS A 147 3.37 -9.13 -6.86
C LYS A 147 2.70 -10.12 -5.93
N GLN A 148 2.53 -9.75 -4.67
CA GLN A 148 1.90 -10.58 -3.66
C GLN A 148 0.45 -10.95 -4.04
N ILE A 149 -0.37 -9.95 -4.39
CA ILE A 149 -1.76 -10.13 -4.84
C ILE A 149 -1.81 -11.03 -6.08
N GLY A 150 -0.93 -10.78 -7.05
CA GLY A 150 -0.87 -11.57 -8.29
C GLY A 150 -0.60 -13.05 -8.01
N CYS A 151 0.10 -13.35 -6.93
CA CYS A 151 0.49 -14.70 -6.58
C CYS A 151 -0.55 -15.38 -5.71
N GLU A 152 -1.09 -14.69 -4.71
CA GLU A 152 -2.26 -15.16 -3.97
C GLU A 152 -3.43 -15.47 -4.89
N LYS A 153 -3.66 -14.66 -5.94
CA LYS A 153 -4.68 -14.95 -6.96
C LYS A 153 -4.41 -16.27 -7.69
N LYS A 154 -3.16 -16.56 -8.05
CA LYS A 154 -2.78 -17.85 -8.67
C LYS A 154 -2.99 -19.01 -7.70
N TYR A 155 -2.53 -18.89 -6.45
CA TYR A 155 -2.73 -19.91 -5.42
C TYR A 155 -4.21 -20.19 -5.16
N PHE A 156 -5.00 -19.12 -5.05
CA PHE A 156 -6.45 -19.21 -4.90
C PHE A 156 -7.08 -19.99 -6.05
N MET A 157 -6.73 -19.66 -7.30
CA MET A 157 -7.24 -20.37 -8.48
C MET A 157 -6.81 -21.84 -8.49
N TYR A 158 -5.56 -22.16 -8.17
CA TYR A 158 -5.11 -23.56 -8.08
C TYR A 158 -5.82 -24.34 -6.99
N SER A 159 -5.94 -23.78 -5.79
CA SER A 159 -6.65 -24.39 -4.66
C SER A 159 -8.14 -24.56 -4.95
N TYR A 160 -8.75 -23.60 -5.65
CA TYR A 160 -10.13 -23.68 -6.11
C TYR A 160 -10.35 -24.81 -7.12
N TRP A 161 -9.50 -24.93 -8.14
CA TRP A 161 -9.58 -26.03 -9.12
C TRP A 161 -9.32 -27.40 -8.50
N ALA A 162 -8.35 -27.49 -7.58
CA ALA A 162 -8.09 -28.72 -6.84
C ALA A 162 -9.30 -29.11 -5.98
N ASN A 163 -9.89 -28.15 -5.24
CA ASN A 163 -11.10 -28.40 -4.46
C ASN A 163 -12.24 -28.89 -5.34
N TYR A 164 -12.46 -28.24 -6.48
CA TYR A 164 -13.51 -28.62 -7.44
C TYR A 164 -13.35 -30.07 -7.92
N ALA A 165 -12.13 -30.51 -8.24
CA ALA A 165 -11.86 -31.88 -8.66
C ALA A 165 -12.12 -32.90 -7.54
N VAL A 166 -11.69 -32.60 -6.31
CA VAL A 166 -11.89 -33.50 -5.15
C VAL A 166 -13.37 -33.57 -4.77
N GLU A 167 -14.07 -32.43 -4.75
CA GLU A 167 -15.50 -32.34 -4.42
C GLU A 167 -16.35 -33.07 -5.47
N PHE A 168 -15.97 -33.02 -6.74
CA PHE A 168 -16.62 -33.81 -7.80
C PHE A 168 -16.51 -35.31 -7.54
N VAL A 169 -15.34 -35.80 -7.13
CA VAL A 169 -15.14 -37.22 -6.79
C VAL A 169 -15.89 -37.60 -5.52
N GLU A 170 -15.87 -36.74 -4.49
CA GLU A 170 -16.58 -36.97 -3.23
C GLU A 170 -18.09 -37.11 -3.45
N LYS A 171 -18.69 -36.23 -4.28
CA LYS A 171 -20.13 -36.20 -4.57
C LYS A 171 -20.56 -37.24 -5.61
N SER A 172 -19.63 -37.83 -6.35
CA SER A 172 -19.95 -38.88 -7.32
C SER A 172 -20.32 -40.16 -6.59
N THR A 173 -21.62 -40.43 -6.44
CA THR A 173 -22.11 -41.72 -5.95
C THR A 173 -22.20 -42.71 -7.10
N ILE A 174 -21.39 -43.77 -7.06
CA ILE A 174 -21.51 -44.88 -8.01
C ILE A 174 -22.54 -45.85 -7.43
N GLY A 175 -23.76 -45.79 -7.94
CA GLY A 175 -24.79 -46.78 -7.65
C GLY A 175 -24.38 -48.12 -8.24
N THR A 176 -23.96 -49.07 -7.40
CA THR A 176 -23.82 -50.46 -7.84
C THR A 176 -25.23 -51.06 -7.92
N VAL A 177 -25.53 -51.77 -9.00
CA VAL A 177 -26.89 -52.27 -9.33
C VAL A 177 -27.48 -53.20 -8.24
N TRP A 178 -26.71 -53.56 -7.20
CA TRP A 178 -27.13 -54.47 -6.14
C TRP A 178 -26.54 -54.14 -4.74
N GLY A 179 -26.04 -52.92 -4.53
CA GLY A 179 -25.45 -52.52 -3.25
C GLY A 179 -25.80 -51.09 -2.86
N GLU A 180 -25.80 -50.81 -1.54
CA GLU A 180 -25.93 -49.44 -1.04
C GLU A 180 -24.85 -48.55 -1.66
N PRO A 181 -25.17 -47.31 -2.04
CA PRO A 181 -24.22 -46.41 -2.66
C PRO A 181 -23.04 -46.17 -1.71
N ILE A 182 -21.84 -46.58 -2.12
CA ILE A 182 -20.62 -46.23 -1.42
C ILE A 182 -20.40 -44.73 -1.65
N SER A 183 -20.55 -43.92 -0.61
CA SER A 183 -20.28 -42.48 -0.68
C SER A 183 -18.76 -42.22 -0.60
N GLY A 184 -18.30 -41.15 -1.25
CA GLY A 184 -16.89 -40.72 -1.28
C GLY A 184 -16.34 -40.20 0.07
N TRP A 185 -16.87 -40.66 1.20
CA TRP A 185 -16.56 -40.23 2.56
C TRP A 185 -15.06 -40.12 2.92
N PRO A 186 -14.13 -40.96 2.40
CA PRO A 186 -12.71 -40.84 2.71
C PRO A 186 -12.08 -39.50 2.29
N LEU A 187 -12.68 -38.80 1.33
CA LEU A 187 -12.16 -37.53 0.82
C LEU A 187 -12.69 -36.29 1.58
N ALA A 188 -13.68 -36.46 2.45
CA ALA A 188 -14.29 -35.38 3.22
C ALA A 188 -13.28 -34.56 4.07
N PRO A 189 -12.24 -35.15 4.69
CA PRO A 189 -11.22 -34.36 5.38
C PRO A 189 -10.42 -33.45 4.44
N SER A 190 -10.18 -33.89 3.20
CA SER A 190 -9.45 -33.12 2.21
C SER A 190 -10.25 -31.94 1.69
N THR A 191 -11.54 -32.12 1.39
CA THR A 191 -12.42 -31.01 0.96
C THR A 191 -12.58 -29.95 2.05
N ASN A 192 -12.75 -30.35 3.31
CA ASN A 192 -12.78 -29.41 4.44
C ASN A 192 -11.47 -28.59 4.56
N LEU A 193 -10.32 -29.22 4.33
CA LEU A 193 -9.03 -28.51 4.33
C LEU A 193 -8.95 -27.48 3.20
N PHE A 194 -9.35 -27.84 1.98
CA PHE A 194 -9.38 -26.90 0.86
C PHE A 194 -10.36 -25.75 1.07
N HIS A 195 -11.55 -26.01 1.64
CA HIS A 195 -12.49 -24.95 2.01
C HIS A 195 -11.87 -23.97 3.01
N SER A 196 -11.19 -24.49 4.04
CA SER A 196 -10.49 -23.67 5.03
C SER A 196 -9.38 -22.81 4.39
N ILE A 197 -8.54 -23.42 3.56
CA ILE A 197 -7.47 -22.71 2.83
C ILE A 197 -8.06 -21.63 1.92
N ASN A 198 -9.08 -21.95 1.13
CA ASN A 198 -9.74 -20.99 0.24
C ASN A 198 -10.33 -19.81 1.02
N HIS A 199 -10.93 -20.09 2.19
CA HIS A 199 -11.47 -19.05 3.06
C HIS A 199 -10.36 -18.13 3.61
N SER A 200 -9.26 -18.71 4.11
CA SER A 200 -8.11 -17.93 4.59
C SER A 200 -7.47 -17.09 3.50
N ILE A 201 -7.22 -17.65 2.31
CA ILE A 201 -6.64 -16.91 1.18
C ILE A 201 -7.58 -15.78 0.75
N SER A 202 -8.89 -16.01 0.73
CA SER A 202 -9.87 -14.97 0.37
C SER A 202 -9.79 -13.75 1.30
N TYR A 203 -9.71 -13.95 2.62
CA TYR A 203 -9.57 -12.84 3.56
C TYR A 203 -8.24 -12.10 3.41
N LEU A 204 -7.15 -12.82 3.16
CA LEU A 204 -5.83 -12.23 2.95
C LEU A 204 -5.82 -11.35 1.70
N LEU A 205 -6.40 -11.84 0.61
CA LEU A 205 -6.55 -11.11 -0.65
C LEU A 205 -7.34 -9.81 -0.44
N ILE A 206 -8.48 -9.88 0.27
CA ILE A 206 -9.29 -8.69 0.60
C ILE A 206 -8.47 -7.70 1.42
N GLY A 207 -7.72 -8.16 2.43
CA GLY A 207 -6.86 -7.31 3.25
C GLY A 207 -5.76 -6.61 2.45
N GLN A 208 -5.15 -7.30 1.50
CA GLN A 208 -4.14 -6.72 0.61
C GLN A 208 -4.71 -5.68 -0.34
N TYR A 209 -5.88 -5.94 -0.94
CA TYR A 209 -6.56 -4.94 -1.74
C TYR A 209 -6.94 -3.72 -0.92
N LEU A 210 -7.42 -3.89 0.32
CA LEU A 210 -7.70 -2.78 1.21
C LEU A 210 -6.44 -1.94 1.47
N MET A 211 -5.31 -2.59 1.75
CA MET A 211 -4.04 -1.91 1.98
C MET A 211 -3.53 -1.17 0.74
N TRP A 212 -3.64 -1.79 -0.45
CA TRP A 212 -3.34 -1.15 -1.72
C TRP A 212 -4.11 0.15 -1.90
N HIS A 213 -5.43 0.11 -1.67
CA HIS A 213 -6.29 1.29 -1.81
C HIS A 213 -6.04 2.30 -0.68
N LEU A 214 -5.70 1.86 0.53
CA LEU A 214 -5.31 2.73 1.62
C LEU A 214 -4.03 3.52 1.28
N LEU A 215 -3.01 2.86 0.74
CA LEU A 215 -1.76 3.51 0.30
C LEU A 215 -2.04 4.52 -0.82
N TRP A 216 -2.88 4.14 -1.79
CA TRP A 216 -3.29 5.02 -2.88
C TRP A 216 -4.05 6.24 -2.40
N PHE A 217 -4.97 6.04 -1.45
CA PHE A 217 -5.67 7.12 -0.77
C PHE A 217 -4.70 8.03 -0.01
N CYS A 218 -3.76 7.47 0.75
CA CYS A 218 -2.77 8.22 1.51
C CYS A 218 -1.89 9.09 0.61
N GLU A 219 -1.40 8.53 -0.49
CA GLU A 219 -0.55 9.22 -1.46
C GLU A 219 -1.24 10.44 -2.08
N HIS A 220 -2.49 10.30 -2.51
CA HIS A 220 -3.19 11.35 -3.27
C HIS A 220 -3.93 12.36 -2.39
N THR A 221 -4.34 11.99 -1.17
CA THR A 221 -5.24 12.84 -0.37
C THR A 221 -4.58 13.49 0.84
N MET A 222 -3.60 12.85 1.49
CA MET A 222 -3.09 13.32 2.79
C MET A 222 -2.39 14.67 2.69
N PHE A 223 -1.48 14.84 1.75
CA PHE A 223 -0.76 16.11 1.58
C PHE A 223 -1.58 17.19 0.87
N VAL A 224 -2.38 16.81 -0.12
CA VAL A 224 -3.13 17.77 -0.94
C VAL A 224 -4.33 18.34 -0.19
N PHE A 225 -5.04 17.50 0.59
CA PHE A 225 -6.28 17.90 1.25
C PHE A 225 -6.09 18.14 2.75
N PHE A 226 -5.55 17.16 3.49
CA PHE A 226 -5.51 17.22 4.95
C PHE A 226 -4.52 18.27 5.49
N LEU A 227 -3.38 18.47 4.83
CA LEU A 227 -2.37 19.42 5.30
C LEU A 227 -2.83 20.89 5.17
N PRO A 228 -3.30 21.39 4.01
CA PRO A 228 -3.85 22.75 3.91
C PRO A 228 -5.07 22.95 4.81
N LEU A 229 -5.95 21.94 4.91
CA LEU A 229 -7.10 21.99 5.80
C LEU A 229 -6.66 22.12 7.27
N GLY A 230 -5.62 21.40 7.69
CA GLY A 230 -5.02 21.52 9.01
C GLY A 230 -4.48 22.93 9.29
N ILE A 231 -3.82 23.55 8.31
CA ILE A 231 -3.30 24.93 8.41
C ILE A 231 -4.43 25.93 8.61
N VAL A 232 -5.49 25.84 7.80
CA VAL A 232 -6.66 26.72 7.91
C VAL A 232 -7.34 26.55 9.26
N LEU A 233 -7.60 25.31 9.69
CA LEU A 233 -8.26 25.02 10.97
C LEU A 233 -7.45 25.47 12.19
N ARG A 234 -6.13 25.63 12.06
CA ARG A 234 -5.27 26.16 13.13
C ARG A 234 -5.53 27.64 13.44
N THR A 235 -6.06 28.41 12.48
CA THR A 235 -6.39 29.84 12.69
C THR A 235 -7.60 30.07 13.57
N PHE A 236 -8.49 29.09 13.68
CA PHE A 236 -9.66 29.21 14.54
C PHE A 236 -9.31 28.68 15.94
N PRO A 237 -9.49 29.49 17.00
CA PRO A 237 -9.18 29.05 18.37
C PRO A 237 -9.92 27.76 18.78
N LEU A 238 -11.16 27.58 18.29
CA LEU A 238 -12.00 26.42 18.62
C LEU A 238 -11.53 25.13 17.94
N THR A 239 -11.09 25.19 16.68
CA THR A 239 -10.68 24.00 15.91
C THR A 239 -9.17 23.80 15.86
N ARG A 240 -8.41 24.57 16.64
CA ARG A 240 -6.94 24.53 16.63
C ARG A 240 -6.40 23.13 16.91
N GLY A 241 -6.99 22.43 17.87
CA GLY A 241 -6.61 21.06 18.19
C GLY A 241 -6.86 20.11 17.03
N VAL A 242 -8.02 20.21 16.39
CA VAL A 242 -8.35 19.39 15.20
C VAL A 242 -7.38 19.67 14.05
N GLY A 243 -7.02 20.94 13.80
CA GLY A 243 -6.07 21.31 12.76
C GLY A 243 -4.69 20.68 12.96
N ALA A 244 -4.17 20.73 14.19
CA ALA A 244 -2.89 20.10 14.55
C ALA A 244 -2.94 18.56 14.48
N PHE A 245 -4.07 17.94 14.83
CA PHE A 245 -4.28 16.50 14.63
C PHE A 245 -4.29 16.12 13.14
N LEU A 246 -4.98 16.89 12.28
CA LEU A 246 -5.03 16.64 10.84
C LEU A 246 -3.64 16.80 10.18
N MET A 247 -2.85 17.78 10.61
CA MET A 247 -1.45 17.89 10.20
C MET A 247 -0.65 16.64 10.59
N ALA A 248 -0.73 16.21 11.84
CA ALA A 248 -0.03 15.02 12.33
C ALA A 248 -0.46 13.75 11.59
N LEU A 249 -1.77 13.61 11.32
CA LEU A 249 -2.33 12.49 10.58
C LEU A 249 -1.83 12.47 9.13
N ALA A 250 -1.82 13.62 8.45
CA ALA A 250 -1.29 13.72 7.09
C ALA A 250 0.18 13.31 7.02
N ILE A 251 1.01 13.82 7.94
CA ILE A 251 2.45 13.52 7.99
C ILE A 251 2.69 12.05 8.33
N GLY A 252 2.02 11.52 9.37
CA GLY A 252 2.21 10.15 9.82
C GLY A 252 1.76 9.14 8.76
N MET A 253 0.55 9.29 8.21
CA MET A 253 0.03 8.36 7.21
C MET A 253 0.80 8.41 5.89
N PHE A 254 1.39 9.53 5.53
CA PHE A 254 2.15 9.64 4.30
C PHE A 254 3.63 9.23 4.44
N LEU A 255 4.31 9.60 5.54
CA LEU A 255 5.72 9.27 5.72
C LEU A 255 5.92 7.91 6.39
N ILE A 256 5.19 7.65 7.48
CA ILE A 256 5.50 6.53 8.38
C ILE A 256 4.88 5.23 7.86
N LEU A 257 3.69 5.29 7.28
CA LEU A 257 3.03 4.11 6.73
C LEU A 257 3.85 3.40 5.64
N PRO A 258 4.25 4.04 4.52
CA PRO A 258 5.01 3.35 3.48
C PRO A 258 6.44 3.02 3.94
N LEU A 259 7.03 3.81 4.86
CA LEU A 259 8.37 3.56 5.38
C LEU A 259 8.40 2.33 6.31
N THR A 260 7.41 2.20 7.21
CA THR A 260 7.27 1.00 8.05
C THR A 260 7.04 -0.24 7.21
N PHE A 261 6.24 -0.14 6.15
CA PHE A 261 6.06 -1.21 5.17
C PHE A 261 7.36 -1.60 4.45
N SER A 262 8.10 -0.60 3.95
CA SER A 262 9.38 -0.82 3.28
C SER A 262 10.37 -1.52 4.22
N LEU A 263 10.42 -1.10 5.49
CA LEU A 263 11.26 -1.73 6.50
C LEU A 263 10.84 -3.19 6.77
N GLN A 264 9.53 -3.47 6.81
CA GLN A 264 9.03 -4.83 6.99
C GLN A 264 9.40 -5.75 5.83
N ILE A 265 9.31 -5.27 4.58
CA ILE A 265 9.73 -6.02 3.39
C ILE A 265 11.19 -6.47 3.54
N VAL A 266 12.04 -5.59 4.08
CA VAL A 266 13.48 -5.86 4.28
C VAL A 266 13.73 -6.85 5.39
N LEU A 267 13.00 -6.73 6.50
CA LEU A 267 13.09 -7.71 7.58
C LEU A 267 12.63 -9.08 7.11
N TYR A 268 11.58 -9.12 6.29
CA TYR A 268 11.05 -10.34 5.72
C TYR A 268 12.06 -11.01 4.78
N THR A 269 12.69 -10.28 3.88
CA THR A 269 13.67 -10.86 2.94
C THR A 269 14.96 -11.32 3.62
N ARG A 270 15.37 -10.70 4.73
CA ARG A 270 16.55 -11.15 5.51
C ARG A 270 16.31 -12.37 6.37
N GLY A 271 15.07 -12.59 6.82
CA GLY A 271 14.71 -13.70 7.70
C GLY A 271 14.71 -15.06 7.01
N LEU A 272 14.71 -15.10 5.68
CA LEU A 272 14.72 -16.35 4.93
C LEU A 272 16.15 -16.92 4.88
N PRO A 273 16.36 -18.18 5.31
CA PRO A 273 17.67 -18.81 5.23
C PRO A 273 18.09 -18.85 3.77
N GLN A 274 19.08 -18.02 3.41
CA GLN A 274 19.71 -18.06 2.11
C GLN A 274 20.38 -19.42 1.98
N THR A 275 19.67 -20.36 1.37
CA THR A 275 20.28 -21.62 0.94
C THR A 275 21.22 -21.24 -0.19
N ALA A 276 22.48 -21.04 0.20
CA ALA A 276 23.57 -20.65 -0.69
C ALA A 276 23.59 -21.55 -1.93
N SER A 277 23.94 -20.95 -3.08
CA SER A 277 24.36 -21.63 -4.32
C SER A 277 23.32 -21.96 -5.41
N SER A 278 22.28 -21.16 -5.59
CA SER A 278 21.72 -21.03 -6.94
C SER A 278 21.20 -19.62 -7.18
N THR A 279 21.51 -19.08 -8.36
CA THR A 279 21.13 -17.79 -8.96
C THR A 279 19.62 -17.71 -9.19
N SER A 280 18.86 -18.04 -8.16
CA SER A 280 17.42 -18.07 -8.12
C SER A 280 16.97 -16.68 -7.71
N SER A 281 16.55 -15.88 -8.68
CA SER A 281 15.84 -14.63 -8.43
C SER A 281 14.79 -14.87 -7.36
N VAL A 282 14.81 -14.07 -6.28
CA VAL A 282 13.77 -14.04 -5.26
C VAL A 282 12.51 -13.51 -5.92
N THR A 283 11.86 -14.39 -6.66
CA THR A 283 10.59 -14.14 -7.29
C THR A 283 9.63 -14.20 -6.13
N GLY A 284 9.01 -13.07 -5.75
CA GLY A 284 8.12 -12.92 -4.57
C GLY A 284 6.86 -13.78 -4.56
N CYS A 285 6.88 -14.89 -5.29
CA CYS A 285 5.83 -15.86 -5.53
C CYS A 285 6.39 -17.28 -5.71
N ALA A 286 7.64 -17.51 -5.35
CA ALA A 286 8.30 -18.76 -5.64
C ALA A 286 7.84 -19.87 -4.67
N ILE A 287 6.70 -20.51 -5.01
CA ILE A 287 6.88 -21.86 -5.51
C ILE A 287 7.78 -21.69 -6.72
N GLN A 288 9.09 -21.95 -6.58
CA GLN A 288 9.81 -22.35 -7.77
C GLN A 288 9.06 -23.59 -8.26
N PRO A 289 8.40 -23.58 -9.43
CA PRO A 289 8.17 -24.84 -10.09
C PRO A 289 9.58 -25.44 -10.19
N VAL A 290 9.78 -26.60 -9.55
CA VAL A 290 10.97 -27.40 -9.80
C VAL A 290 11.06 -27.49 -11.32
N SER A 291 12.07 -26.82 -11.91
CA SER A 291 12.48 -26.85 -13.31
C SER A 291 12.60 -25.51 -14.08
N ALA A 292 13.46 -24.59 -13.65
CA ALA A 292 14.28 -23.92 -14.68
C ALA A 292 15.32 -24.93 -15.23
N ASP A 293 15.91 -25.72 -14.33
CA ASP A 293 16.88 -26.77 -14.69
C ASP A 293 16.31 -27.94 -15.48
N MET A 294 15.03 -28.33 -15.30
CA MET A 294 14.47 -29.42 -16.12
C MET A 294 14.12 -28.95 -17.53
N SER A 295 13.88 -27.66 -17.77
CA SER A 295 13.78 -27.14 -19.14
C SER A 295 15.15 -27.11 -19.83
N ALA A 296 16.22 -26.79 -19.09
CA ALA A 296 17.60 -26.87 -19.58
C ALA A 296 18.04 -28.33 -19.83
N LEU A 297 17.76 -29.26 -18.91
CA LEU A 297 18.03 -30.69 -19.06
C LEU A 297 17.19 -31.34 -20.18
N VAL A 298 15.93 -30.95 -20.35
CA VAL A 298 15.07 -31.43 -21.45
C VAL A 298 15.56 -30.88 -22.78
N GLN A 299 16.04 -29.63 -22.84
CA GLN A 299 16.54 -29.03 -24.07
C GLN A 299 17.93 -29.56 -24.45
N GLU A 300 18.77 -29.93 -23.49
CA GLU A 300 20.04 -30.61 -23.73
C GLU A 300 19.85 -32.09 -24.16
N GLN A 301 18.86 -32.81 -23.61
CA GLN A 301 18.56 -34.19 -24.02
C GLN A 301 17.76 -34.30 -25.33
N CYS A 302 16.90 -33.32 -25.67
CA CYS A 302 16.20 -33.30 -26.96
C CYS A 302 17.14 -33.14 -28.17
N ASN A 303 18.31 -32.51 -27.99
CA ASN A 303 19.30 -32.37 -29.06
C ASN A 303 20.08 -33.67 -29.33
N ASN A 304 20.04 -34.64 -28.41
CA ASN A 304 20.81 -35.89 -28.51
C ASN A 304 19.98 -37.09 -29.02
N GLY A 305 18.72 -36.87 -29.42
CA GLY A 305 17.95 -37.86 -30.21
C GLY A 305 17.40 -39.08 -29.46
N GLU A 306 17.54 -39.19 -28.14
CA GLU A 306 17.04 -40.33 -27.36
C GLU A 306 15.73 -40.00 -26.63
N ALA A 307 14.61 -39.98 -27.37
CA ALA A 307 13.29 -39.68 -26.82
C ALA A 307 12.76 -40.72 -25.81
N SER A 308 13.34 -41.93 -25.75
CA SER A 308 12.85 -43.02 -24.89
C SER A 308 13.41 -43.02 -23.46
N THR A 309 14.51 -42.31 -23.19
CA THR A 309 15.14 -42.26 -21.85
C THR A 309 14.62 -41.12 -20.99
N VAL A 310 14.11 -40.05 -21.60
CA VAL A 310 13.49 -38.91 -20.92
C VAL A 310 12.25 -39.33 -20.11
N GLY A 311 11.40 -40.19 -20.69
CA GLY A 311 10.21 -40.70 -20.01
C GLY A 311 10.52 -41.53 -18.76
N ALA A 312 11.59 -42.32 -18.80
CA ALA A 312 12.02 -43.14 -17.67
C ALA A 312 12.69 -42.31 -16.56
N GLN A 313 13.48 -41.29 -16.91
CA GLN A 313 14.11 -40.38 -15.95
C GLN A 313 13.10 -39.45 -15.28
N VAL A 314 12.10 -38.95 -16.02
CA VAL A 314 10.99 -38.17 -15.44
C VAL A 314 10.14 -39.05 -14.50
N TYR A 315 9.89 -40.30 -14.88
CA TYR A 315 9.17 -41.24 -14.03
C TYR A 315 9.94 -41.62 -12.77
N GLU A 316 11.26 -41.88 -12.84
CA GLU A 316 12.09 -42.09 -11.65
C GLU A 316 12.20 -40.84 -10.77
N TYR A 317 12.27 -39.65 -11.36
CA TYR A 317 12.30 -38.38 -10.62
C TYR A 317 10.99 -38.14 -9.85
N LEU A 318 9.84 -38.45 -10.47
CA LEU A 318 8.53 -38.38 -9.82
C LEU A 318 8.38 -39.48 -8.74
N LYS A 319 8.85 -40.70 -9.01
CA LYS A 319 8.78 -41.85 -8.10
C LYS A 319 9.72 -41.73 -6.89
N ASN A 320 10.89 -41.10 -7.04
CA ASN A 320 11.78 -40.81 -5.91
C ASN A 320 11.35 -39.60 -5.08
N ARG A 321 10.44 -38.76 -5.61
CA ARG A 321 9.81 -37.67 -4.86
C ARG A 321 8.73 -38.16 -3.87
N ASP A 322 8.27 -39.40 -4.04
CA ASP A 322 7.22 -40.04 -3.23
C ASP A 322 7.68 -40.52 -1.84
N LYS A 323 8.97 -40.36 -1.48
CA LYS A 323 9.43 -40.49 -0.08
C LYS A 323 9.20 -39.18 0.72
N SER A 324 7.93 -38.80 0.78
CA SER A 324 7.18 -38.41 1.98
C SER A 324 7.75 -37.42 3.00
N ILE A 325 8.59 -36.46 2.60
CA ILE A 325 8.66 -35.18 3.32
C ILE A 325 8.32 -34.08 2.32
N GLY A 326 7.23 -33.36 2.57
CA GLY A 326 7.21 -31.95 2.23
C GLY A 326 6.43 -31.51 0.99
N MET A 327 5.24 -32.04 0.69
CA MET A 327 4.19 -31.20 0.10
C MET A 327 3.33 -30.58 1.20
N GLY A 328 2.90 -31.38 2.18
CA GLY A 328 2.22 -30.89 3.37
C GLY A 328 3.08 -29.94 4.21
N GLU A 329 4.37 -30.21 4.39
CA GLU A 329 5.26 -29.29 5.14
C GLU A 329 5.58 -28.02 4.35
N ARG A 330 5.72 -28.09 3.03
CA ARG A 330 5.87 -26.89 2.18
C ARG A 330 4.61 -26.05 2.22
N LEU A 331 3.44 -26.67 2.06
CA LEU A 331 2.15 -25.98 2.16
C LEU A 331 1.98 -25.37 3.55
N LYS A 332 2.38 -26.08 4.61
CA LYS A 332 2.32 -25.57 5.99
C LYS A 332 3.28 -24.40 6.21
N ALA A 333 4.52 -24.47 5.71
CA ALA A 333 5.48 -23.38 5.81
C ALA A 333 4.99 -22.13 5.06
N GLU A 334 4.47 -22.31 3.84
CA GLU A 334 3.87 -21.24 3.04
C GLU A 334 2.62 -20.66 3.69
N LEU A 335 1.70 -21.50 4.20
CA LEU A 335 0.51 -21.02 4.93
C LEU A 335 0.91 -20.24 6.18
N THR A 336 1.92 -20.72 6.90
CA THR A 336 2.43 -20.05 8.10
C THR A 336 2.95 -18.66 7.74
N MET A 337 3.71 -18.54 6.64
CA MET A 337 4.14 -17.23 6.14
C MET A 337 2.96 -16.35 5.72
N LEU A 338 1.95 -16.92 5.06
CA LEU A 338 0.76 -16.19 4.64
C LEU A 338 -0.02 -15.62 5.84
N THR A 339 -0.08 -16.36 6.96
CA THR A 339 -0.75 -15.89 8.18
C THR A 339 -0.04 -14.73 8.88
N PHE A 340 1.26 -14.51 8.62
CA PHE A 340 2.00 -13.38 9.20
C PHE A 340 1.76 -12.05 8.47
N ILE A 341 1.32 -12.07 7.22
CA ILE A 341 1.04 -10.86 6.42
C ILE A 341 0.06 -9.89 7.13
N PRO A 342 -1.13 -10.32 7.60
CA PRO A 342 -2.06 -9.41 8.26
C PRO A 342 -1.50 -8.88 9.59
N PHE A 343 -0.65 -9.65 10.27
CA PHE A 343 0.06 -9.19 11.46
C PHE A 343 1.01 -8.03 11.13
N TRP A 344 1.75 -8.11 10.02
CA TRP A 344 2.61 -7.01 9.55
C TRP A 344 1.81 -5.75 9.22
N PHE A 345 0.63 -5.90 8.62
CA PHE A 345 -0.28 -4.79 8.35
C PHE A 345 -0.77 -4.12 9.63
N ALA A 346 -1.18 -4.93 10.61
CA ALA A 346 -1.58 -4.42 11.93
C ALA A 346 -0.42 -3.69 12.61
N LEU A 347 0.81 -4.23 12.53
CA LEU A 347 2.00 -3.60 13.08
C LEU A 347 2.29 -2.25 12.42
N ALA A 348 2.25 -2.16 11.09
CA ALA A 348 2.46 -0.91 10.35
C ALA A 348 1.40 0.14 10.73
N ALA A 349 0.14 -0.26 10.84
CA ALA A 349 -0.94 0.61 11.27
C ALA A 349 -0.75 1.12 12.71
N VAL A 350 -0.38 0.24 13.65
CA VAL A 350 -0.11 0.61 15.04
C VAL A 350 1.07 1.57 15.15
N MET A 351 2.17 1.32 14.42
CA MET A 351 3.34 2.20 14.40
C MET A 351 2.97 3.58 13.84
N THR A 352 2.19 3.60 12.76
CA THR A 352 1.72 4.85 12.15
C THR A 352 0.82 5.64 13.11
N LEU A 353 -0.18 4.99 13.72
CA LEU A 353 -1.08 5.63 14.68
C LEU A 353 -0.35 6.15 15.92
N THR A 354 0.65 5.39 16.41
CA THR A 354 1.49 5.80 17.54
C THR A 354 2.28 7.06 17.19
N ALA A 355 2.85 7.11 15.99
CA ALA A 355 3.60 8.27 15.55
C ALA A 355 2.70 9.49 15.26
N VAL A 356 1.51 9.29 14.69
CA VAL A 356 0.49 10.34 14.54
C VAL A 356 0.16 10.94 15.91
N ARG A 357 -0.04 10.09 16.93
CA ARG A 357 -0.30 10.56 18.31
C ARG A 357 0.87 11.38 18.86
N ALA A 358 2.10 10.92 18.68
CA ALA A 358 3.30 11.64 19.14
C ALA A 358 3.46 13.00 18.42
N MET A 359 3.24 13.05 17.10
CA MET A 359 3.30 14.28 16.32
C MET A 359 2.18 15.25 16.68
N ALA A 360 0.98 14.75 16.96
CA ALA A 360 -0.13 15.59 17.39
C ALA A 360 0.23 16.33 18.70
N GLN A 361 0.79 15.62 19.68
CA GLN A 361 1.24 16.23 20.94
C GLN A 361 2.32 17.30 20.70
N LEU A 362 3.25 17.06 19.79
CA LEU A 362 4.29 18.02 19.42
C LEU A 362 3.71 19.32 18.81
N PHE A 363 2.62 19.23 18.06
CA PHE A 363 1.93 20.41 17.52
C PHE A 363 1.05 21.15 18.53
N GLY A 364 1.07 20.71 19.81
CA GLY A 364 0.34 21.32 20.91
C GLY A 364 -1.11 20.89 20.99
N THR A 365 -1.48 19.72 20.45
CA THR A 365 -2.80 19.15 20.76
C THR A 365 -2.82 18.59 22.16
N ASP A 366 -3.63 19.20 23.00
CA ASP A 366 -3.98 18.59 24.28
C ASP A 366 -5.01 17.49 24.03
N THR A 367 -4.51 16.27 23.80
CA THR A 367 -5.35 15.09 23.48
C THR A 367 -6.46 14.85 24.51
N GLN A 368 -6.29 15.32 25.75
CA GLN A 368 -7.29 15.25 26.80
C GLN A 368 -8.49 16.16 26.55
N GLU A 369 -8.30 17.31 25.91
CA GLU A 369 -9.41 18.20 25.54
C GLU A 369 -10.21 17.64 24.36
N LEU A 370 -9.54 17.03 23.38
CA LEU A 370 -10.20 16.46 22.21
C LEU A 370 -11.08 15.26 22.58
N GLY A 371 -10.59 14.38 23.47
CA GLY A 371 -11.37 13.27 24.02
C GLY A 371 -12.58 13.73 24.84
N ARG A 372 -12.43 14.81 25.63
CA ARG A 372 -13.54 15.42 26.39
C ARG A 372 -14.56 16.13 25.50
N GLY A 373 -14.13 16.75 24.41
CA GLY A 373 -15.01 17.44 23.45
C GLY A 373 -15.89 16.45 22.68
N MET A 374 -15.31 15.33 22.24
CA MET A 374 -16.04 14.31 21.48
C MET A 374 -17.11 13.61 22.33
N PHE A 375 -16.80 13.32 23.60
CA PHE A 375 -17.75 12.71 24.55
C PHE A 375 -18.89 13.64 24.99
N LYS A 376 -18.80 14.95 24.74
CA LYS A 376 -19.90 15.90 25.01
C LYS A 376 -20.88 16.03 23.84
N LEU A 377 -20.53 15.52 22.67
CA LEU A 377 -21.34 15.59 21.45
C LEU A 377 -22.10 14.29 21.14
N LEU A 378 -21.67 13.18 21.74
CA LEU A 378 -22.44 11.94 21.88
C LEU A 378 -23.30 12.03 23.15
#